data_AF-A0A924WI95-F1
#
_entry.id   AF-A0A924WI95-F1
#
_cell.length_a   1.000
_cell.length_b   1.000
_cell.length_c   1.000
_cell.angle_alpha   90.00
_cell.angle_beta   90.00
_cell.angle_gamma   90.00
#
_symmetry.space_group_name_H-M   'P 1'
#
loop_
_entity.id
_entity.type
_entity.pdbx_description
1 polymer ?
#
loop_
_entity_poly.entity_id
_entity_poly.type
_entity_poly.pdbx_seq_one_letter_code
_entity_poly.pdbx_strand_id
1 'polypeptide(L)'
;MNINARNITARLGIQMLFWFLAIPSVGAISDTIPDLTKQTQRGDWLRLPSGKVVWVEMLDTEDESDEFVDAGRGLESSHRRSNPASCVTSNFAGVVRKNAKTIPHKGWAKSFATLDKLVGWLPSDSLMAHHEPPIRGGSDSKRVAEERRNVKIKRAWLLGVYREEDNDFHAVLCNRSKYDNTALLFSIEVSGLPERSSVSRCTYRKLENARKKLISRLGDLRCGNTFLFPQNGLPVQIKGSLFFDSQHAGQTHGRKGLNPNSAWEIHPVTKIKWLD
;
A
#
# COMPACT_ATOMS: atom_id res chain seq x y z
N MET A 1 44.24 -20.30 10.12
CA MET A 1 43.63 -19.38 9.12
C MET A 1 42.97 -18.24 9.87
N ASN A 2 43.04 -17.01 9.38
CA ASN A 2 42.52 -15.83 10.07
C ASN A 2 41.45 -15.16 9.18
N ILE A 3 40.24 -14.92 9.71
CA ILE A 3 39.12 -14.37 8.93
C ILE A 3 39.02 -12.88 9.22
N ASN A 4 39.36 -12.04 8.23
CA ASN A 4 39.28 -10.59 8.36
C ASN A 4 37.83 -10.11 8.47
N ALA A 5 37.47 -9.53 9.61
CA ALA A 5 36.24 -8.76 9.76
C ALA A 5 36.32 -7.49 8.89
N ARG A 6 35.48 -7.40 7.85
CA ARG A 6 35.35 -6.18 7.03
C ARG A 6 34.40 -5.20 7.70
N ASN A 7 34.93 -4.08 8.19
CA ASN A 7 34.11 -2.96 8.68
C ASN A 7 33.31 -2.35 7.52
N ILE A 8 31.99 -2.49 7.55
CA ILE A 8 31.09 -1.84 6.59
C ILE A 8 30.70 -0.46 7.14
N THR A 9 31.39 0.58 6.70
CA THR A 9 31.03 1.97 7.02
C THR A 9 29.82 2.42 6.19
N ALA A 10 28.63 2.31 6.78
CA ALA A 10 27.41 2.88 6.19
C ALA A 10 27.51 4.41 6.12
N ARG A 11 27.44 4.99 4.92
CA ARG A 11 27.33 6.44 4.72
C ARG A 11 25.85 6.84 4.67
N LEU A 12 25.33 7.42 5.76
CA LEU A 12 24.02 8.06 5.71
C LEU A 12 24.10 9.33 4.85
N GLY A 13 23.34 9.35 3.75
CA GLY A 13 23.09 10.55 2.95
C GLY A 13 21.67 11.05 3.17
N ILE A 14 21.51 12.17 3.89
CA ILE A 14 20.20 12.83 4.05
C ILE A 14 19.95 13.73 2.84
N GLN A 15 19.00 13.35 1.98
CA GLN A 15 18.59 14.14 0.82
C GLN A 15 17.23 14.79 1.10
N MET A 16 17.23 16.06 1.54
CA MET A 16 16.00 16.81 1.80
C MET A 16 15.51 17.50 0.52
N LEU A 17 14.39 17.02 -0.02
CA LEU A 17 13.83 17.51 -1.29
C LEU A 17 12.86 18.69 -1.07
N PHE A 18 13.39 19.91 -1.01
CA PHE A 18 12.59 21.13 -0.83
C PHE A 18 11.84 21.52 -2.11
N TRP A 19 10.50 21.48 -2.07
CA TRP A 19 9.64 22.10 -3.09
C TRP A 19 9.48 23.59 -2.79
N PHE A 20 10.30 24.43 -3.42
CA PHE A 20 10.15 25.88 -3.38
C PHE A 20 9.09 26.36 -4.38
N LEU A 21 7.94 26.81 -3.88
CA LEU A 21 7.13 27.81 -4.56
C LEU A 21 7.81 29.17 -4.37
N ALA A 22 8.15 29.85 -5.46
CA ALA A 22 8.85 31.13 -5.41
C ALA A 22 7.89 32.24 -4.94
N ILE A 23 8.22 32.84 -3.79
CA ILE A 23 7.61 34.07 -3.28
C ILE A 23 8.77 35.03 -2.97
N PRO A 24 8.74 36.30 -3.43
CA PRO A 24 9.86 37.20 -3.26
C PRO A 24 10.04 37.67 -1.81
N SER A 25 11.26 37.49 -1.30
CA SER A 25 11.92 38.30 -0.27
C SER A 25 11.07 38.84 0.89
N VAL A 26 10.94 38.04 1.94
CA VAL A 26 10.90 38.54 3.33
C VAL A 26 12.13 37.96 4.05
N GLY A 27 12.67 38.68 5.05
CA GLY A 27 14.00 38.47 5.60
C GLY A 27 14.35 37.00 5.94
N ALA A 28 15.53 36.56 5.49
CA ALA A 28 16.01 35.21 5.69
C ALA A 28 16.40 34.96 7.16
N ILE A 29 15.46 34.43 7.94
CA ILE A 29 15.77 33.81 9.23
C ILE A 29 16.63 32.57 8.92
N SER A 30 17.89 32.60 9.33
CA SER A 30 18.81 31.47 9.22
C SER A 30 18.49 30.43 10.29
N ASP A 31 17.39 29.71 10.11
CA ASP A 31 17.05 28.52 10.90
C ASP A 31 18.18 27.49 10.76
N THR A 32 19.08 27.46 11.74
CA THR A 32 20.10 26.42 11.85
C THR A 32 19.40 25.09 12.08
N ILE A 33 19.27 24.28 11.04
CA ILE A 33 18.62 22.97 11.09
C ILE A 33 19.35 22.14 12.17
N PRO A 34 18.68 21.74 13.28
CA PRO A 34 19.32 20.96 14.32
C PRO A 34 19.68 19.57 13.79
N ASP A 35 20.54 18.84 14.52
CA ASP A 35 20.95 17.49 14.16
C ASP A 35 19.78 16.49 14.26
N LEU A 36 19.01 16.39 13.16
CA LEU A 36 17.80 15.58 13.05
C LEU A 36 18.06 14.08 13.31
N THR A 37 19.30 13.61 13.17
CA THR A 37 19.69 12.22 13.44
C THR A 37 19.49 11.82 14.90
N LYS A 38 19.44 12.80 15.82
CA LYS A 38 19.23 12.60 17.26
C LYS A 38 17.79 12.84 17.72
N GLN A 39 16.93 13.39 16.87
CA GLN A 39 15.57 13.85 17.24
C GLN A 39 14.43 13.16 16.47
N THR A 40 14.71 12.38 15.42
CA THR A 40 13.68 11.71 14.61
C THR A 40 14.05 10.27 14.29
N GLN A 41 13.07 9.36 14.27
CA GLN A 41 13.23 8.00 13.75
C GLN A 41 12.72 7.89 12.31
N ARG A 42 13.02 6.77 11.65
CA ARG A 42 12.69 6.52 10.24
C ARG A 42 11.17 6.54 10.03
N GLY A 43 10.69 7.56 9.31
CA GLY A 43 9.27 7.78 9.08
C GLY A 43 8.55 8.34 10.30
N ASP A 44 9.13 9.33 10.98
CA ASP A 44 8.39 10.22 11.86
C ASP A 44 7.88 11.47 11.10
N TRP A 45 6.85 12.09 11.67
CA TRP A 45 6.35 13.40 11.25
C TRP A 45 7.10 14.48 12.04
N LEU A 46 8.01 15.20 11.38
CA LEU A 46 8.74 16.31 11.97
C LEU A 46 7.91 17.59 11.86
N ARG A 47 7.67 18.26 12.99
CA ARG A 47 7.06 19.61 13.00
C ARG A 47 8.17 20.66 13.07
N LEU A 48 8.27 21.48 12.03
CA LEU A 48 9.27 22.54 11.90
C LEU A 48 8.89 23.76 12.76
N PRO A 49 9.86 24.63 13.14
CA PRO A 49 9.59 25.87 13.86
C PRO A 49 8.55 26.77 13.17
N SER A 50 8.52 26.75 11.83
CA SER A 50 7.52 27.44 11.00
C SER A 50 6.12 26.81 11.02
N GLY A 51 5.79 25.95 11.99
CA GLY A 51 4.51 25.24 12.16
C GLY A 51 4.21 24.11 11.16
N LYS A 52 4.90 24.11 10.00
CA LYS A 52 4.79 23.11 8.92
C LYS A 52 5.17 21.72 9.42
N VAL A 53 4.45 20.71 8.95
CA VAL A 53 4.74 19.29 9.22
C VAL A 53 5.35 18.67 7.97
N VAL A 54 6.48 17.97 8.12
CA VAL A 54 7.20 17.27 7.04
C VAL A 54 7.46 15.82 7.42
N TRP A 55 7.65 14.97 6.40
CA TRP A 55 7.85 13.53 6.57
C TRP A 55 9.33 13.17 6.34
N VAL A 56 9.94 12.43 7.27
CA VAL A 56 11.36 12.03 7.18
C VAL A 56 11.47 10.59 6.65
N GLU A 57 11.71 10.43 5.35
CA GLU A 57 12.10 9.14 4.76
C GLU A 57 13.62 8.96 4.79
N MET A 58 14.08 7.81 5.28
CA MET A 58 15.48 7.38 5.15
C MET A 58 15.58 6.20 4.17
N LEU A 59 16.60 6.24 3.31
CA LEU A 59 16.93 5.19 2.36
C LEU A 59 17.80 4.13 3.07
N ASP A 60 17.31 2.91 3.17
CA ASP A 60 18.10 1.76 3.67
C ASP A 60 18.40 0.90 2.45
N THR A 61 19.68 0.72 2.08
CA THR A 61 20.07 -0.09 0.92
C THR A 61 20.19 -1.57 1.29
N GLU A 62 19.15 -2.36 1.03
CA GLU A 62 19.21 -3.83 0.99
C GLU A 62 18.86 -4.34 -0.43
N ASP A 63 19.58 -5.37 -0.89
CA ASP A 63 19.56 -5.82 -2.28
C ASP A 63 18.28 -6.58 -2.70
N GLU A 64 17.86 -6.37 -3.95
CA GLU A 64 16.95 -7.26 -4.70
C GLU A 64 17.54 -7.51 -6.10
N SER A 65 18.48 -8.46 -6.22
CA SER A 65 19.14 -8.84 -7.48
C SER A 65 18.58 -10.16 -8.05
N ASP A 66 17.63 -10.09 -8.98
CA ASP A 66 17.04 -11.25 -9.69
C ASP A 66 16.97 -10.99 -11.21
N GLU A 67 17.91 -11.53 -11.99
CA GLU A 67 17.80 -11.59 -13.45
C GLU A 67 16.84 -12.70 -13.90
N PHE A 68 15.91 -12.39 -14.83
CA PHE A 68 15.63 -13.30 -15.96
C PHE A 68 14.82 -12.62 -17.08
N VAL A 69 14.86 -13.27 -18.25
CA VAL A 69 14.41 -12.89 -19.61
C VAL A 69 12.90 -12.59 -19.74
N ASP A 70 12.47 -12.11 -20.91
CA ASP A 70 11.17 -11.49 -21.19
C ASP A 70 10.44 -12.08 -22.41
N ALA A 71 9.12 -11.85 -22.49
CA ALA A 71 8.33 -11.98 -23.71
C ALA A 71 6.96 -11.25 -23.62
N GLY A 72 6.64 -10.47 -24.67
CA GLY A 72 5.29 -10.40 -25.24
C GLY A 72 4.34 -9.27 -24.80
N ARG A 73 3.98 -8.42 -25.77
CA ARG A 73 2.95 -7.35 -25.84
C ARG A 73 1.50 -7.89 -25.66
N GLY A 74 0.42 -7.10 -25.46
CA GLY A 74 0.26 -5.64 -25.31
C GLY A 74 -1.23 -5.17 -25.28
N LEU A 75 -1.45 -3.85 -25.10
CA LEU A 75 -2.67 -3.00 -25.09
C LEU A 75 -3.83 -3.37 -26.05
N GLU A 76 -5.09 -2.91 -25.90
CA GLU A 76 -5.97 -2.44 -24.78
C GLU A 76 -7.45 -2.61 -25.31
N SER A 77 -8.58 -1.92 -25.01
CA SER A 77 -8.92 -0.74 -24.18
C SER A 77 -10.28 -0.86 -23.45
N SER A 78 -11.39 -0.26 -23.94
CA SER A 78 -12.55 0.12 -23.11
C SER A 78 -13.93 0.13 -23.79
N HIS A 79 -14.96 -0.38 -23.08
CA HIS A 79 -16.26 0.29 -22.86
C HIS A 79 -17.10 -0.48 -21.82
N ARG A 80 -17.82 0.24 -20.93
CA ARG A 80 -18.56 -0.35 -19.81
C ARG A 80 -19.98 -0.82 -20.20
N ARG A 81 -20.09 -2.11 -20.55
CA ARG A 81 -21.20 -2.96 -20.09
C ARG A 81 -20.69 -3.81 -18.92
N SER A 82 -21.56 -4.35 -18.08
CA SER A 82 -21.18 -5.41 -17.13
C SER A 82 -20.66 -6.60 -17.94
N ASN A 83 -19.35 -6.79 -17.93
CA ASN A 83 -18.68 -7.62 -18.92
C ASN A 83 -18.79 -9.09 -18.51
N PRO A 84 -19.39 -10.00 -19.30
CA PRO A 84 -19.39 -11.44 -18.98
C PRO A 84 -17.98 -12.07 -19.03
N ALA A 85 -16.97 -11.34 -19.54
CA ALA A 85 -15.56 -11.69 -19.42
C ALA A 85 -14.86 -11.08 -18.18
N SER A 86 -15.58 -10.38 -17.29
CA SER A 86 -15.05 -9.99 -15.99
C SER A 86 -14.60 -11.25 -15.25
N CYS A 87 -13.43 -11.19 -14.62
CA CYS A 87 -12.83 -12.31 -13.89
C CYS A 87 -12.48 -13.58 -14.69
N VAL A 88 -12.71 -13.62 -16.01
CA VAL A 88 -12.18 -14.67 -16.89
C VAL A 88 -10.66 -14.52 -17.07
N THR A 89 -10.16 -13.28 -17.07
CA THR A 89 -8.72 -12.97 -17.06
C THR A 89 -8.22 -12.65 -15.65
N SER A 90 -6.90 -12.51 -15.48
CA SER A 90 -6.26 -11.98 -14.27
C SER A 90 -6.01 -10.46 -14.30
N ASN A 91 -6.34 -9.79 -15.41
CA ASN A 91 -6.06 -8.37 -15.62
C ASN A 91 -7.06 -7.48 -14.87
N PHE A 92 -6.59 -6.34 -14.36
CA PHE A 92 -7.45 -5.33 -13.73
C PHE A 92 -8.42 -4.72 -14.74
N ALA A 93 -9.72 -4.84 -14.46
CA ALA A 93 -10.82 -4.35 -15.31
C ALA A 93 -11.48 -3.07 -14.75
N GLY A 94 -11.00 -2.57 -13.61
CA GLY A 94 -11.50 -1.33 -13.01
C GLY A 94 -11.03 -0.08 -13.75
N VAL A 95 -11.73 1.03 -13.49
CA VAL A 95 -11.39 2.36 -14.07
C VAL A 95 -11.12 3.40 -12.99
N VAL A 96 -11.60 3.20 -11.77
CA VAL A 96 -11.42 4.16 -10.67
C VAL A 96 -9.96 4.08 -10.21
N ARG A 97 -9.24 5.19 -10.37
CA ARG A 97 -7.82 5.33 -9.97
C ARG A 97 -6.93 4.14 -10.42
N LYS A 98 -7.17 3.59 -11.63
CA LYS A 98 -6.44 2.43 -12.24
C LYS A 98 -4.92 2.50 -12.01
N ASN A 99 -4.32 3.67 -12.21
CA ASN A 99 -2.89 3.90 -11.96
C ASN A 99 -2.50 3.75 -10.49
N ALA A 100 -3.26 4.30 -9.55
CA ALA A 100 -2.97 4.12 -8.13
C ALA A 100 -3.20 2.65 -7.70
N LYS A 101 -4.36 2.05 -8.02
CA LYS A 101 -4.66 0.65 -7.70
C LYS A 101 -3.57 -0.31 -8.25
N THR A 102 -3.28 -0.26 -9.54
CA THR A 102 -2.35 -1.22 -10.18
C THR A 102 -0.86 -0.86 -10.12
N ILE A 103 -0.47 0.35 -9.70
CA ILE A 103 0.95 0.75 -9.61
C ILE A 103 1.32 1.04 -8.13
N PRO A 104 2.12 0.17 -7.48
CA PRO A 104 2.65 0.44 -6.15
C PRO A 104 3.63 1.61 -6.16
N HIS A 105 3.68 2.32 -5.04
CA HIS A 105 4.67 3.33 -4.75
C HIS A 105 6.11 2.74 -4.75
N LYS A 106 7.12 3.55 -5.08
CA LYS A 106 8.51 3.09 -5.28
C LYS A 106 9.42 3.19 -4.04
N GLY A 107 9.09 4.03 -3.06
CA GLY A 107 9.87 4.24 -1.83
C GLY A 107 9.81 3.09 -0.83
N TRP A 108 10.43 3.27 0.34
CA TRP A 108 10.62 2.18 1.30
C TRP A 108 9.37 1.88 2.13
N ALA A 109 9.34 0.67 2.70
CA ALA A 109 8.18 0.19 3.46
C ALA A 109 8.35 0.42 4.97
N LYS A 110 7.60 1.37 5.56
CA LYS A 110 7.58 1.52 7.02
C LYS A 110 7.00 0.24 7.65
N SER A 111 7.73 -0.32 8.61
CA SER A 111 7.38 -1.61 9.22
C SER A 111 6.65 -1.42 10.54
N PHE A 112 5.46 -2.00 10.66
CA PHE A 112 4.60 -1.94 11.84
C PHE A 112 4.53 -3.32 12.51
N ALA A 113 4.51 -3.36 13.85
CA ALA A 113 4.45 -4.61 14.60
C ALA A 113 3.07 -5.30 14.48
N THR A 114 2.01 -4.53 14.67
CA THR A 114 0.60 -4.95 14.58
C THR A 114 -0.18 -4.00 13.66
N LEU A 115 -1.42 -4.37 13.35
CA LEU A 115 -2.35 -3.58 12.54
C LEU A 115 -2.74 -2.26 13.22
N ASP A 116 -2.89 -2.25 14.55
CA ASP A 116 -3.24 -1.07 15.36
C ASP A 116 -2.21 0.05 15.23
N LYS A 117 -0.92 -0.34 15.16
CA LYS A 117 0.19 0.61 15.01
C LYS A 117 0.28 1.18 13.59
N LEU A 118 -0.30 0.52 12.59
CA LEU A 118 -0.52 1.11 11.28
C LEU A 118 -1.67 2.13 11.36
N VAL A 119 -2.86 1.70 11.79
CA VAL A 119 -4.06 2.56 11.80
C VAL A 119 -3.88 3.82 12.66
N GLY A 120 -3.30 3.69 13.87
CA GLY A 120 -3.01 4.83 14.75
C GLY A 120 -1.92 5.79 14.26
N TRP A 121 -1.34 5.57 13.06
CA TRP A 121 -0.39 6.46 12.40
C TRP A 121 -0.93 7.03 11.07
N LEU A 122 -2.06 6.51 10.56
CA LEU A 122 -2.70 7.04 9.36
C LEU A 122 -3.40 8.38 9.63
N PRO A 123 -3.47 9.29 8.65
CA PRO A 123 -4.38 10.43 8.69
C PRO A 123 -5.84 9.96 8.81
N SER A 124 -6.71 10.74 9.47
CA SER A 124 -8.12 10.36 9.60
C SER A 124 -8.87 10.43 8.27
N ASP A 125 -9.88 9.57 8.10
CA ASP A 125 -10.79 9.58 6.95
C ASP A 125 -11.40 10.97 6.70
N SER A 126 -11.73 11.71 7.77
CA SER A 126 -12.26 13.06 7.66
C SER A 126 -11.24 14.04 7.04
N LEU A 127 -9.95 13.93 7.36
CA LEU A 127 -8.90 14.73 6.72
C LEU A 127 -8.75 14.34 5.24
N MET A 128 -8.76 13.03 4.93
CA MET A 128 -8.54 12.53 3.58
C MET A 128 -9.74 12.78 2.64
N ALA A 129 -10.96 12.75 3.15
CA ALA A 129 -12.17 13.14 2.41
C ALA A 129 -12.17 14.62 2.01
N HIS A 130 -11.49 15.48 2.79
CA HIS A 130 -11.32 16.91 2.53
C HIS A 130 -9.87 17.27 2.13
N HIS A 131 -9.13 16.31 1.54
CA HIS A 131 -7.75 16.52 1.12
C HIS A 131 -7.65 17.56 -0.01
N GLU A 132 -6.77 18.55 0.14
CA GLU A 132 -6.51 19.59 -0.85
C GLU A 132 -5.15 19.38 -1.57
N PRO A 133 -5.09 19.31 -2.91
CA PRO A 133 -6.20 19.32 -3.87
C PRO A 133 -7.02 18.01 -3.85
N PRO A 134 -8.32 18.02 -4.21
CA PRO A 134 -9.19 16.85 -4.10
C PRO A 134 -8.68 15.57 -4.79
N ILE A 135 -8.86 14.43 -4.11
CA ILE A 135 -8.51 13.10 -4.61
C ILE A 135 -9.40 12.76 -5.81
N ARG A 136 -8.82 12.78 -7.01
CA ARG A 136 -9.55 12.53 -8.26
C ARG A 136 -9.82 11.04 -8.46
N GLY A 137 -11.04 10.68 -8.85
CA GLY A 137 -11.42 9.28 -9.15
C GLY A 137 -10.95 8.73 -10.51
N GLY A 138 -10.43 9.57 -11.41
CA GLY A 138 -10.05 9.19 -12.79
C GLY A 138 -9.00 8.07 -12.87
N SER A 139 -8.97 7.33 -13.98
CA SER A 139 -8.07 6.17 -14.16
C SER A 139 -6.58 6.54 -14.12
N ASP A 140 -6.24 7.73 -14.57
CA ASP A 140 -4.89 8.29 -14.57
C ASP A 140 -4.43 8.77 -13.17
N SER A 141 -5.37 8.91 -12.23
CA SER A 141 -5.20 9.53 -10.92
C SER A 141 -3.99 8.97 -10.17
N LYS A 142 -3.13 9.90 -9.76
CA LYS A 142 -1.89 9.62 -9.05
C LYS A 142 -2.15 9.51 -7.55
N ARG A 143 -1.21 8.92 -6.83
CA ARG A 143 -1.22 8.89 -5.37
C ARG A 143 -0.99 10.29 -4.78
N VAL A 144 -1.73 10.67 -3.75
CA VAL A 144 -1.46 11.87 -2.92
C VAL A 144 -0.26 11.64 -1.98
N ALA A 145 0.14 12.62 -1.16
CA ALA A 145 1.40 12.57 -0.42
C ALA A 145 1.41 11.49 0.69
N GLU A 146 0.23 11.21 1.23
CA GLU A 146 -0.06 10.26 2.30
C GLU A 146 -0.05 8.82 1.75
N GLU A 147 -0.52 8.65 0.51
CA GLU A 147 -0.53 7.39 -0.24
C GLU A 147 0.83 7.03 -0.85
N ARG A 148 1.76 8.00 -0.98
CA ARG A 148 3.14 7.78 -1.47
C ARG A 148 4.02 7.13 -0.41
N ARG A 149 3.53 6.03 0.16
CA ARG A 149 4.16 5.30 1.26
C ARG A 149 3.92 3.82 1.06
N ASN A 150 4.97 3.02 1.18
CA ASN A 150 4.81 1.59 1.36
C ASN A 150 4.75 1.26 2.86
N VAL A 151 4.03 0.20 3.20
CA VAL A 151 3.94 -0.30 4.58
C VAL A 151 4.14 -1.81 4.62
N LYS A 152 4.61 -2.31 5.76
CA LYS A 152 4.76 -3.73 6.06
C LYS A 152 4.20 -4.03 7.45
N ILE A 153 3.12 -4.80 7.53
CA ILE A 153 2.58 -5.28 8.81
C ILE A 153 3.28 -6.60 9.15
N LYS A 154 3.97 -6.67 10.30
CA LYS A 154 4.72 -7.89 10.72
C LYS A 154 3.79 -9.05 11.06
N ARG A 155 2.63 -8.79 11.69
CA ARG A 155 1.59 -9.78 11.98
C ARG A 155 0.20 -9.14 11.94
N ALA A 156 -0.71 -9.74 11.19
CA ALA A 156 -2.16 -9.54 11.22
C ALA A 156 -2.82 -10.91 10.97
N TRP A 157 -4.16 -10.96 11.00
CA TRP A 157 -4.92 -12.17 10.70
C TRP A 157 -5.96 -11.90 9.62
N LEU A 158 -6.01 -12.75 8.59
CA LEU A 158 -6.92 -12.63 7.46
C LEU A 158 -8.27 -13.29 7.80
N LEU A 159 -9.34 -12.49 7.86
CA LEU A 159 -10.69 -12.96 8.22
C LEU A 159 -11.61 -13.26 7.04
N GLY A 160 -11.33 -12.70 5.86
CA GLY A 160 -12.17 -12.93 4.69
C GLY A 160 -11.53 -12.41 3.42
N VAL A 161 -11.89 -13.05 2.30
CA VAL A 161 -11.45 -12.68 0.95
C VAL A 161 -12.59 -12.92 -0.02
N TYR A 162 -12.81 -11.99 -0.94
CA TYR A 162 -13.62 -12.20 -2.13
C TYR A 162 -12.95 -11.57 -3.35
N ARG A 163 -13.43 -11.91 -4.55
CA ARG A 163 -12.93 -11.34 -5.82
C ARG A 163 -14.01 -10.46 -6.43
N GLU A 164 -13.62 -9.24 -6.77
CA GLU A 164 -14.49 -8.20 -7.33
C GLU A 164 -14.43 -8.16 -8.87
N GLU A 165 -15.42 -7.52 -9.51
CA GLU A 165 -15.55 -7.51 -10.97
C GLU A 165 -14.38 -6.82 -11.69
N ASP A 166 -13.67 -5.92 -11.00
CA ASP A 166 -12.44 -5.28 -11.47
C ASP A 166 -11.20 -6.19 -11.41
N ASN A 167 -11.38 -7.44 -10.97
CA ASN A 167 -10.38 -8.48 -10.74
C ASN A 167 -9.52 -8.33 -9.47
N ASP A 168 -9.75 -7.33 -8.63
CA ASP A 168 -9.09 -7.24 -7.33
C ASP A 168 -9.58 -8.36 -6.40
N PHE A 169 -8.69 -8.83 -5.52
CA PHE A 169 -9.09 -9.64 -4.38
C PHE A 169 -9.20 -8.74 -3.14
N HIS A 170 -10.41 -8.29 -2.85
CA HIS A 170 -10.72 -7.54 -1.63
C HIS A 170 -10.62 -8.48 -0.41
N ALA A 171 -9.88 -8.06 0.61
CA ALA A 171 -9.53 -8.87 1.76
C ALA A 171 -9.53 -8.08 3.06
N VAL A 172 -10.11 -8.65 4.12
CA VAL A 172 -10.21 -8.00 5.43
C VAL A 172 -9.21 -8.61 6.42
N LEU A 173 -8.31 -7.76 6.92
CA LEU A 173 -7.41 -8.06 8.03
C LEU A 173 -8.04 -7.73 9.38
N CYS A 174 -7.50 -8.37 10.42
CA CYS A 174 -7.84 -8.22 11.82
C CYS A 174 -6.59 -8.08 12.70
N ASN A 175 -6.71 -7.38 13.82
CA ASN A 175 -5.65 -7.21 14.82
C ASN A 175 -5.46 -8.41 15.78
N ARG A 176 -6.31 -9.44 15.70
CA ARG A 176 -6.32 -10.61 16.59
C ARG A 176 -6.73 -11.90 15.87
N SER A 177 -6.40 -13.06 16.44
CA SER A 177 -6.59 -14.38 15.82
C SER A 177 -8.04 -14.86 15.70
N LYS A 178 -8.88 -14.51 16.68
CA LYS A 178 -10.32 -14.82 16.71
C LYS A 178 -11.10 -13.53 16.55
N TYR A 179 -12.05 -13.47 15.63
CA TYR A 179 -12.88 -12.29 15.43
C TYR A 179 -13.92 -12.13 16.55
N ASP A 180 -14.13 -10.87 16.93
CA ASP A 180 -15.23 -10.38 17.75
C ASP A 180 -15.52 -8.92 17.35
N ASN A 181 -16.66 -8.36 17.76
CA ASN A 181 -17.10 -7.02 17.36
C ASN A 181 -16.28 -5.85 17.95
N THR A 182 -15.26 -6.13 18.77
CA THR A 182 -14.27 -5.13 19.24
C THR A 182 -12.94 -5.23 18.49
N ALA A 183 -12.81 -6.17 17.56
CA ALA A 183 -11.60 -6.34 16.76
C ALA A 183 -11.42 -5.20 15.74
N LEU A 184 -10.19 -4.71 15.60
CA LEU A 184 -9.86 -3.71 14.59
C LEU A 184 -9.76 -4.41 13.23
N LEU A 185 -10.62 -3.99 12.30
CA LEU A 185 -10.66 -4.46 10.92
C LEU A 185 -10.00 -3.45 9.97
N PHE A 186 -9.39 -3.93 8.88
CA PHE A 186 -8.70 -3.10 7.89
C PHE A 186 -8.69 -3.75 6.50
N SER A 187 -8.91 -2.95 5.45
CA SER A 187 -8.97 -3.39 4.05
C SER A 187 -7.57 -3.59 3.45
N ILE A 188 -7.37 -4.66 2.68
CA ILE A 188 -6.24 -4.81 1.75
C ILE A 188 -6.74 -5.38 0.43
N GLU A 189 -6.12 -4.98 -0.69
CA GLU A 189 -6.52 -5.49 -2.00
C GLU A 189 -5.31 -6.07 -2.75
N VAL A 190 -5.43 -7.33 -3.16
CA VAL A 190 -4.43 -8.00 -3.99
C VAL A 190 -4.84 -7.79 -5.45
N SER A 191 -4.43 -6.63 -5.99
CA SER A 191 -4.99 -6.07 -7.22
C SER A 191 -4.94 -7.00 -8.43
N GLY A 192 -5.88 -6.82 -9.36
CA GLY A 192 -5.80 -7.30 -10.74
C GLY A 192 -4.50 -6.87 -11.40
N LEU A 193 -4.02 -7.64 -12.37
CA LEU A 193 -2.74 -7.32 -13.01
C LEU A 193 -2.90 -6.13 -13.96
N PRO A 194 -2.04 -5.10 -13.88
CA PRO A 194 -1.91 -4.15 -14.98
C PRO A 194 -1.46 -4.89 -16.24
N GLU A 195 -1.68 -4.30 -17.41
CA GLU A 195 -1.09 -4.80 -18.64
C GLU A 195 0.45 -4.86 -18.50
N ARG A 196 1.06 -5.96 -18.98
CA ARG A 196 2.50 -6.21 -18.79
C ARG A 196 3.38 -5.07 -19.34
N SER A 197 2.91 -4.33 -20.34
CA SER A 197 3.61 -3.19 -20.94
C SER A 197 3.42 -1.83 -20.25
N SER A 198 2.45 -1.67 -19.32
CA SER A 198 2.21 -0.38 -18.64
C SER A 198 3.00 -0.20 -17.33
N VAL A 199 3.67 -1.25 -16.85
CA VAL A 199 4.48 -1.24 -15.62
C VAL A 199 5.84 -1.93 -15.83
N SER A 200 6.79 -1.73 -14.90
CA SER A 200 8.06 -2.46 -14.96
C SER A 200 7.88 -3.97 -14.75
N ARG A 201 8.74 -4.80 -15.35
CA ARG A 201 8.71 -6.27 -15.14
C ARG A 201 8.83 -6.66 -13.67
N CYS A 202 9.61 -5.91 -12.89
CA CYS A 202 9.72 -6.06 -11.43
C CYS A 202 8.38 -5.76 -10.71
N THR A 203 7.70 -4.68 -11.09
CA THR A 203 6.37 -4.32 -10.59
C THR A 203 5.36 -5.42 -10.90
N TYR A 204 5.28 -5.86 -12.16
CA TYR A 204 4.36 -6.92 -12.59
C TYR A 204 4.59 -8.22 -11.80
N ARG A 205 5.85 -8.70 -11.72
CA ARG A 205 6.23 -9.90 -10.96
C ARG A 205 5.83 -9.79 -9.47
N LYS A 206 5.94 -8.62 -8.84
CA LYS A 206 5.56 -8.42 -7.43
C LYS A 206 4.04 -8.56 -7.21
N LEU A 207 3.22 -8.02 -8.11
CA LEU A 207 1.75 -8.16 -8.08
C LEU A 207 1.32 -9.59 -8.40
N GLU A 208 1.89 -10.18 -9.45
CA GLU A 208 1.63 -11.57 -9.87
C GLU A 208 1.98 -12.57 -8.75
N ASN A 209 3.10 -12.38 -8.07
CA ASN A 209 3.50 -13.23 -6.94
C ASN A 209 2.62 -13.02 -5.70
N ALA A 210 2.02 -11.85 -5.51
CA ALA A 210 1.02 -11.63 -4.45
C ALA A 210 -0.29 -12.38 -4.77
N ARG A 211 -0.82 -12.25 -6.00
CA ARG A 211 -2.00 -13.01 -6.46
C ARG A 211 -1.79 -14.52 -6.36
N LYS A 212 -0.67 -15.04 -6.90
CA LYS A 212 -0.35 -16.47 -6.87
C LYS A 212 -0.31 -17.04 -5.46
N LYS A 213 0.26 -16.31 -4.49
CA LYS A 213 0.33 -16.72 -3.07
C LYS A 213 -1.01 -16.72 -2.33
N LEU A 214 -1.96 -15.90 -2.78
CA LEU A 214 -3.33 -15.90 -2.27
C LEU A 214 -4.09 -17.11 -2.82
N ILE A 215 -4.07 -17.27 -4.15
CA ILE A 215 -4.72 -18.38 -4.87
C ILE A 215 -4.15 -19.74 -4.42
N SER A 216 -2.83 -19.87 -4.21
CA SER A 216 -2.21 -21.12 -3.76
C SER A 216 -2.56 -21.51 -2.32
N ARG A 217 -3.14 -20.60 -1.53
CA ARG A 217 -3.56 -20.86 -0.14
C ARG A 217 -5.07 -21.03 0.01
N LEU A 218 -5.85 -20.34 -0.82
CA LEU A 218 -7.32 -20.30 -0.72
C LEU A 218 -8.04 -21.06 -1.84
N GLY A 219 -7.33 -21.47 -2.90
CA GLY A 219 -7.93 -21.86 -4.18
C GLY A 219 -8.23 -20.65 -5.07
N ASP A 220 -8.66 -20.90 -6.31
CA ASP A 220 -9.12 -19.81 -7.19
C ASP A 220 -10.53 -19.36 -6.79
N LEU A 221 -10.73 -18.03 -6.74
CA LEU A 221 -12.00 -17.44 -6.40
C LEU A 221 -12.73 -17.06 -7.69
N ARG A 222 -13.87 -17.68 -7.95
CA ARG A 222 -14.86 -17.13 -8.89
C ARG A 222 -15.34 -15.78 -8.36
N CYS A 223 -15.63 -14.83 -9.24
CA CYS A 223 -16.11 -13.53 -8.78
C CYS A 223 -17.45 -13.61 -8.05
N GLY A 224 -17.63 -12.71 -7.08
CA GLY A 224 -18.75 -12.75 -6.15
C GLY A 224 -18.60 -13.78 -5.01
N ASN A 225 -17.80 -14.85 -5.13
CA ASN A 225 -17.56 -15.80 -4.03
C ASN A 225 -16.79 -15.15 -2.88
N THR A 226 -17.11 -15.54 -1.64
CA THR A 226 -16.44 -15.05 -0.42
C THR A 226 -16.03 -16.20 0.49
N PHE A 227 -14.74 -16.30 0.82
CA PHE A 227 -14.28 -17.06 1.97
C PHE A 227 -14.34 -16.21 3.24
N LEU A 228 -14.63 -16.86 4.36
CA LEU A 228 -14.65 -16.28 5.70
C LEU A 228 -13.94 -17.23 6.68
N PHE A 229 -13.12 -16.66 7.56
CA PHE A 229 -12.32 -17.33 8.58
C PHE A 229 -12.55 -16.72 9.97
N PRO A 230 -13.81 -16.50 10.42
CA PRO A 230 -14.08 -15.64 11.58
C PRO A 230 -13.60 -16.24 12.91
N GLN A 231 -13.65 -17.56 13.05
CA GLN A 231 -13.25 -18.22 14.30
C GLN A 231 -11.73 -18.34 14.47
N ASN A 232 -11.01 -18.52 13.36
CA ASN A 232 -9.55 -18.69 13.31
C ASN A 232 -9.02 -18.00 12.05
N GLY A 233 -8.71 -16.71 12.14
CA GLY A 233 -8.15 -15.94 11.03
C GLY A 233 -6.77 -16.45 10.63
N LEU A 234 -6.42 -16.40 9.33
CA LEU A 234 -5.14 -16.95 8.86
C LEU A 234 -4.00 -15.97 9.18
N PRO A 235 -2.96 -16.37 9.95
CA PRO A 235 -1.92 -15.46 10.39
C PRO A 235 -0.99 -15.06 9.22
N VAL A 236 -0.79 -13.76 9.02
CA VAL A 236 -0.19 -13.24 7.78
C VAL A 236 0.68 -12.00 8.02
N GLN A 237 1.75 -11.87 7.24
CA GLN A 237 2.56 -10.67 7.06
C GLN A 237 2.30 -10.09 5.66
N ILE A 238 1.91 -8.82 5.60
CA ILE A 238 1.56 -8.10 4.36
C ILE A 238 2.56 -6.96 4.10
N LYS A 239 2.94 -6.73 2.84
CA LYS A 239 3.61 -5.51 2.34
C LYS A 239 2.84 -4.99 1.12
N GLY A 240 2.67 -3.68 1.02
CA GLY A 240 2.04 -2.99 -0.12
C GLY A 240 2.10 -1.48 0.01
N SER A 241 1.40 -0.76 -0.86
CA SER A 241 1.29 0.70 -0.82
C SER A 241 0.00 1.15 -0.13
N LEU A 242 -0.02 2.35 0.47
CA LEU A 242 -1.25 2.91 1.03
C LEU A 242 -2.12 3.56 -0.03
N PHE A 243 -3.41 3.31 0.01
CA PHE A 243 -4.43 3.95 -0.81
C PHE A 243 -5.59 4.38 0.08
N PHE A 244 -6.19 5.52 -0.22
CA PHE A 244 -7.42 5.98 0.42
C PHE A 244 -8.54 5.93 -0.61
N ASP A 245 -9.55 5.09 -0.36
CA ASP A 245 -10.72 5.03 -1.23
C ASP A 245 -11.71 6.14 -0.89
N SER A 246 -11.52 7.28 -1.56
CA SER A 246 -12.42 8.42 -1.51
C SER A 246 -13.87 8.11 -1.91
N GLN A 247 -14.17 6.94 -2.52
CA GLN A 247 -15.56 6.53 -2.79
C GLN A 247 -16.26 5.90 -1.58
N HIS A 248 -15.50 5.31 -0.65
CA HIS A 248 -16.01 4.63 0.54
C HIS A 248 -15.79 5.43 1.84
N ALA A 249 -15.10 6.58 1.76
CA ALA A 249 -14.91 7.50 2.86
C ALA A 249 -16.24 7.89 3.53
N GLY A 250 -16.34 7.67 4.85
CA GLY A 250 -17.56 7.93 5.63
C GLY A 250 -18.70 6.94 5.41
N GLN A 251 -18.49 5.84 4.67
CA GLN A 251 -19.49 4.80 4.43
C GLN A 251 -19.10 3.48 5.11
N THR A 252 -20.11 2.78 5.66
CA THR A 252 -19.97 1.41 6.14
C THR A 252 -19.83 0.46 4.95
N HIS A 253 -18.59 0.27 4.50
CA HIS A 253 -18.20 -0.67 3.44
C HIS A 253 -17.72 -2.00 4.05
N GLY A 254 -17.68 -3.06 3.24
CA GLY A 254 -17.36 -4.42 3.67
C GLY A 254 -18.50 -5.40 3.41
N ARG A 255 -18.30 -6.67 3.81
CA ARG A 255 -19.17 -7.77 3.39
C ARG A 255 -19.38 -8.81 4.49
N LYS A 256 -20.64 -9.26 4.64
CA LYS A 256 -21.07 -10.25 5.66
C LYS A 256 -20.66 -9.89 7.11
N GLY A 257 -20.67 -8.60 7.45
CA GLY A 257 -20.34 -8.11 8.80
C GLY A 257 -18.84 -7.99 9.11
N LEU A 258 -17.98 -8.13 8.09
CA LEU A 258 -16.58 -7.71 8.13
C LEU A 258 -16.49 -6.32 7.49
N ASN A 259 -16.67 -5.28 8.30
CA ASN A 259 -16.77 -3.89 7.86
C ASN A 259 -15.65 -3.05 8.50
N PRO A 260 -14.60 -2.67 7.76
CA PRO A 260 -13.55 -1.77 8.25
C PRO A 260 -14.07 -0.36 8.57
N ASN A 261 -13.58 0.21 9.67
CA ASN A 261 -14.00 1.54 10.14
C ASN A 261 -13.28 2.72 9.42
N SER A 262 -12.51 2.43 8.37
CA SER A 262 -11.70 3.41 7.64
C SER A 262 -11.56 2.97 6.18
N ALA A 263 -11.69 3.92 5.26
CA ALA A 263 -11.47 3.73 3.82
C ALA A 263 -9.98 3.77 3.42
N TRP A 264 -9.07 3.73 4.40
CA TRP A 264 -7.67 3.40 4.15
C TRP A 264 -7.48 1.90 3.90
N GLU A 265 -6.66 1.59 2.91
CA GLU A 265 -6.32 0.22 2.57
C GLU A 265 -4.85 0.05 2.17
N ILE A 266 -4.37 -1.19 2.15
CA ILE A 266 -3.12 -1.54 1.47
C ILE A 266 -3.45 -1.99 0.05
N HIS A 267 -3.26 -1.07 -0.90
CA HIS A 267 -3.48 -1.28 -2.32
C HIS A 267 -2.33 -0.74 -3.17
N PRO A 268 -1.64 -1.56 -3.98
CA PRO A 268 -1.78 -3.01 -4.06
C PRO A 268 -0.91 -3.70 -3.00
N VAL A 269 -1.35 -4.87 -2.55
CA VAL A 269 -0.49 -5.83 -1.86
C VAL A 269 0.59 -6.32 -2.83
N THR A 270 1.87 -6.16 -2.45
CA THR A 270 3.05 -6.56 -3.24
C THR A 270 3.84 -7.73 -2.64
N LYS A 271 3.57 -8.11 -1.38
CA LYS A 271 4.13 -9.34 -0.78
C LYS A 271 3.19 -9.89 0.29
N ILE A 272 2.82 -11.15 0.14
CA ILE A 272 2.19 -11.98 1.17
C ILE A 272 3.25 -12.95 1.72
N LYS A 273 3.23 -13.17 3.04
CA LYS A 273 3.84 -14.34 3.70
C LYS A 273 2.87 -14.84 4.77
N TRP A 274 2.48 -16.12 4.67
CA TRP A 274 1.76 -16.85 5.71
C TRP A 274 2.70 -17.12 6.91
N LEU A 275 2.13 -17.21 8.12
CA LEU A 275 2.87 -17.25 9.40
C LEU A 275 2.51 -18.47 10.26
N ASP A 276 1.89 -19.47 9.63
CA ASP A 276 1.66 -20.84 10.07
C ASP A 276 2.67 -21.83 9.43
#